data_AF-A0A9E2Y9R9-F1
#
_entry.id   AF-A0A9E2Y9R9-F1
#
_cell.length_a   1.000
_cell.length_b   1.000
_cell.length_c   1.000
_cell.angle_alpha   90.00
_cell.angle_beta   90.00
_cell.angle_gamma   90.00
#
_symmetry.space_group_name_H-M   'P 1'
#
loop_
_entity.id
_entity.type
_entity.pdbx_description
1 polymer ?
#
loop_
_entity_poly.entity_id
_entity_poly.type
_entity_poly.pdbx_seq_one_letter_code
_entity_poly.pdbx_strand_id
1 'polypeptide(L)'
;PMEAELCKLMTNAWRYLQFAAVNQFYMIATQSGANFDRILHGCRHHYSRMAGMPGAGFAAGPCLVKDTMQLASFAQNNFVLGHAAMLINEGLPGHLVQLVKQKYPLRKLNAGIIGMAFKAEIDDPRDSLSYKLRKLLQLEAASVKCTDEYVKDPSFFPLETVLSDCDILFVGTPHKRYRGLACPPGKILVDVWNCMTPPQDTTDAVGTNKETRGN
;
A
#
# COMPACT_ATOMS: atom_id res chain seq x y z
N PRO A 1 -33.17 -15.83 -1.03
CA PRO A 1 -32.62 -14.65 -1.78
C PRO A 1 -31.74 -13.75 -0.91
N MET A 2 -32.21 -13.40 0.29
CA MET A 2 -31.48 -12.60 1.28
C MET A 2 -30.16 -13.26 1.72
N GLU A 3 -30.17 -14.59 1.93
CA GLU A 3 -29.00 -15.34 2.36
C GLU A 3 -27.86 -15.26 1.33
N ALA A 4 -28.20 -15.30 0.03
CA ALA A 4 -27.22 -15.19 -1.04
C ALA A 4 -26.61 -13.79 -1.13
N GLU A 5 -27.42 -12.75 -0.93
CA GLU A 5 -26.95 -11.37 -0.89
C GLU A 5 -26.03 -11.12 0.32
N LEU A 6 -26.46 -11.52 1.51
CA LEU A 6 -25.65 -11.40 2.72
C LEU A 6 -24.35 -12.22 2.62
N CYS A 7 -24.39 -13.42 2.03
CA CYS A 7 -23.19 -14.22 1.77
C CYS A 7 -22.17 -13.43 0.93
N LYS A 8 -22.61 -12.75 -0.12
CA LYS A 8 -21.72 -11.93 -0.95
C LYS A 8 -21.12 -10.75 -0.17
N LEU A 9 -21.94 -10.03 0.59
CA LEU A 9 -21.47 -8.90 1.40
C LEU A 9 -20.50 -9.35 2.50
N MET A 10 -20.83 -10.42 3.23
CA MET A 10 -20.01 -10.96 4.30
C MET A 10 -18.67 -11.50 3.80
N THR A 11 -18.63 -12.16 2.65
CA THR A 11 -17.36 -12.67 2.08
C THR A 11 -16.41 -11.54 1.67
N ASN A 12 -16.92 -10.46 1.07
CA ASN A 12 -16.12 -9.28 0.75
C ASN A 12 -15.70 -8.50 2.02
N ALA A 13 -16.61 -8.35 2.99
CA ALA A 13 -16.31 -7.72 4.28
C ALA A 13 -15.24 -8.49 5.06
N TRP A 14 -15.33 -9.83 5.10
CA TRP A 14 -14.32 -10.69 5.69
C TRP A 14 -12.94 -10.46 5.06
N ARG A 15 -12.88 -10.42 3.72
CA ARG A 15 -11.61 -10.15 3.02
C ARG A 15 -11.06 -8.76 3.34
N TYR A 16 -11.93 -7.75 3.39
CA TYR A 16 -11.54 -6.39 3.72
C TYR A 16 -11.04 -6.24 5.17
N LEU A 17 -11.65 -6.96 6.11
CA LEU A 17 -11.22 -7.08 7.50
C LEU A 17 -9.83 -7.73 7.62
N GLN A 18 -9.56 -8.79 6.85
CA GLN A 18 -8.24 -9.41 6.83
C GLN A 18 -7.15 -8.44 6.36
N PHE A 19 -7.43 -7.64 5.34
CA PHE A 19 -6.52 -6.59 4.89
C PHE A 19 -6.32 -5.49 5.94
N ALA A 20 -7.39 -5.07 6.61
CA ALA A 20 -7.29 -4.09 7.67
C ALA A 20 -6.43 -4.60 8.84
N ALA A 21 -6.61 -5.86 9.26
CA ALA A 21 -5.80 -6.43 10.33
C ALA A 21 -4.30 -6.43 10.00
N VAL A 22 -3.92 -6.90 8.81
CA VAL A 22 -2.50 -6.91 8.40
C VAL A 22 -1.95 -5.49 8.21
N ASN A 23 -2.74 -4.56 7.67
CA ASN A 23 -2.34 -3.17 7.50
C ASN A 23 -2.15 -2.47 8.86
N GLN A 24 -3.01 -2.73 9.84
CA GLN A 24 -2.83 -2.21 11.20
C GLN A 24 -1.54 -2.74 11.83
N PHE A 25 -1.23 -4.02 11.64
CA PHE A 25 0.02 -4.60 12.16
C PHE A 25 1.25 -4.00 11.46
N TYR A 26 1.17 -3.75 10.15
CA TYR A 26 2.21 -3.02 9.42
C TYR A 26 2.42 -1.61 9.99
N MET A 27 1.34 -0.89 10.26
CA MET A 27 1.40 0.45 10.84
C MET A 27 2.09 0.44 12.21
N ILE A 28 1.70 -0.49 13.09
CA ILE A 28 2.31 -0.67 14.41
C ILE A 28 3.80 -1.01 14.31
N ALA A 29 4.16 -1.97 13.47
CA ALA A 29 5.55 -2.42 13.31
C ALA A 29 6.44 -1.32 12.73
N THR A 30 5.98 -0.63 11.69
CA THR A 30 6.80 0.42 11.05
C THR A 30 6.93 1.66 11.92
N GLN A 31 5.92 2.00 12.73
CA GLN A 31 6.00 3.11 13.68
C GLN A 31 7.00 2.85 14.82
N SER A 32 7.23 1.59 15.20
CA SER A 32 8.27 1.21 16.17
C SER A 32 9.66 1.02 15.54
N GLY A 33 9.79 1.26 14.22
CA GLY A 33 11.03 1.01 13.47
C GLY A 33 11.32 -0.47 13.22
N ALA A 34 10.37 -1.37 13.51
CA ALA A 34 10.54 -2.80 13.33
C ALA A 34 10.30 -3.25 11.88
N ASN A 35 10.91 -4.38 11.54
CA ASN A 35 10.81 -4.99 10.22
C ASN A 35 9.54 -5.85 10.09
N PHE A 36 8.52 -5.33 9.39
CA PHE A 36 7.24 -6.00 9.28
C PHE A 36 7.31 -7.37 8.59
N ASP A 37 8.11 -7.55 7.53
CA ASP A 37 8.18 -8.84 6.84
C ASP A 37 8.82 -9.92 7.70
N ARG A 38 9.84 -9.57 8.49
CA ARG A 38 10.42 -10.49 9.48
C ARG A 38 9.40 -10.89 10.53
N ILE A 39 8.62 -9.91 11.03
CA ILE A 39 7.53 -10.17 11.98
C ILE A 39 6.48 -11.09 11.34
N LEU A 40 5.98 -10.75 10.14
CA LEU A 40 4.96 -11.52 9.45
C LEU A 40 5.43 -12.94 9.13
N HIS A 41 6.70 -13.11 8.72
CA HIS A 41 7.31 -14.42 8.55
C HIS A 41 7.30 -15.21 9.86
N GLY A 42 7.78 -14.61 10.96
CA GLY A 42 7.76 -15.23 12.29
C GLY A 42 6.36 -15.61 12.76
N CYS A 43 5.35 -14.75 12.55
CA CYS A 43 3.95 -15.04 12.89
C CYS A 43 3.35 -16.20 12.10
N ARG A 44 3.85 -16.49 10.89
CA ARG A 44 3.39 -17.61 10.04
C ARG A 44 4.22 -18.88 10.24
N HIS A 45 5.45 -18.75 10.69
CA HIS A 45 6.39 -19.86 10.83
C HIS A 45 5.84 -20.92 11.79
N HIS A 46 5.58 -22.12 11.27
CA HIS A 46 4.94 -23.23 11.98
C HIS A 46 3.61 -22.88 12.69
N TYR A 47 2.86 -21.90 12.18
CA TYR A 47 1.56 -21.51 12.75
C TYR A 47 0.47 -21.49 11.68
N SER A 48 -0.18 -22.64 11.49
CA SER A 48 -1.18 -22.88 10.43
C SER A 48 -2.36 -21.91 10.45
N ARG A 49 -2.75 -21.40 11.63
CA ARG A 49 -3.84 -20.42 11.79
C ARG A 49 -3.55 -19.09 11.09
N MET A 50 -2.28 -18.74 10.88
CA MET A 50 -1.85 -17.51 10.19
C MET A 50 -1.36 -17.76 8.77
N ALA A 51 -1.32 -19.01 8.30
CA ALA A 51 -0.78 -19.35 6.97
C ALA A 51 -1.49 -18.61 5.82
N GLY A 52 -2.80 -18.36 5.95
CA GLY A 52 -3.61 -17.65 4.96
C GLY A 52 -3.69 -16.13 5.14
N MET A 53 -3.01 -15.54 6.14
CA MET A 53 -3.03 -14.09 6.34
C MET A 53 -2.42 -13.40 5.11
N PRO A 54 -3.00 -12.32 4.55
CA PRO A 54 -2.39 -11.59 3.45
C PRO A 54 -1.13 -10.81 3.91
N GLY A 55 -0.38 -10.23 2.96
CA GLY A 55 0.60 -9.18 3.25
C GLY A 55 -0.06 -7.81 3.34
N ALA A 56 0.68 -6.81 3.82
CA ALA A 56 0.21 -5.43 3.85
C ALA A 56 0.15 -4.82 2.43
N GLY A 57 -0.64 -3.77 2.28
CA GLY A 57 -0.77 -3.02 1.03
C GLY A 57 -2.13 -2.36 0.86
N PHE A 58 -2.30 -1.64 -0.24
CA PHE A 58 -3.54 -0.93 -0.53
C PHE A 58 -4.68 -1.91 -0.84
N ALA A 59 -5.62 -1.99 0.10
CA ALA A 59 -6.89 -2.69 -0.10
C ALA A 59 -7.88 -1.75 -0.78
N ALA A 60 -7.79 -1.69 -2.11
CA ALA A 60 -8.47 -0.72 -2.96
C ALA A 60 -9.51 -1.38 -3.88
N GLY A 61 -10.15 -0.55 -4.72
CA GLY A 61 -11.16 -0.97 -5.68
C GLY A 61 -12.58 -0.99 -5.11
N PRO A 62 -13.59 -0.96 -5.98
CA PRO A 62 -14.95 -0.59 -5.58
C PRO A 62 -15.60 -1.64 -4.67
N CYS A 63 -15.38 -2.93 -4.93
CA CYS A 63 -16.20 -3.98 -4.34
C CYS A 63 -15.99 -4.16 -2.83
N LEU A 64 -14.74 -4.11 -2.35
CA LEU A 64 -14.46 -4.46 -0.95
C LEU A 64 -15.01 -3.40 0.02
N VAL A 65 -14.72 -2.13 -0.24
CA VAL A 65 -15.21 -1.01 0.57
C VAL A 65 -16.72 -0.89 0.44
N LYS A 66 -17.25 -0.89 -0.79
CA LYS A 66 -18.69 -0.71 -1.04
C LYS A 66 -19.51 -1.80 -0.36
N ASP A 67 -19.15 -3.07 -0.52
CA ASP A 67 -19.92 -4.17 0.04
C ASP A 67 -19.80 -4.22 1.58
N THR A 68 -18.65 -3.82 2.13
CA THR A 68 -18.49 -3.68 3.59
C THR A 68 -19.38 -2.56 4.14
N MET A 69 -19.45 -1.41 3.45
CA MET A 69 -20.31 -0.29 3.85
C MET A 69 -21.79 -0.58 3.62
N GLN A 70 -22.13 -1.35 2.58
CA GLN A 70 -23.49 -1.85 2.38
C GLN A 70 -23.90 -2.81 3.52
N LEU A 71 -23.00 -3.69 3.97
CA LEU A 71 -23.24 -4.54 5.14
C LEU A 71 -23.39 -3.72 6.43
N ALA A 72 -22.60 -2.66 6.60
CA ALA A 72 -22.76 -1.74 7.73
C ALA A 72 -24.13 -1.05 7.70
N SER A 73 -24.55 -0.54 6.53
CA SER A 73 -25.88 0.05 6.35
C SER A 73 -27.00 -0.95 6.62
N PHE A 74 -26.86 -2.19 6.15
CA PHE A 74 -27.82 -3.27 6.44
C PHE A 74 -27.94 -3.52 7.95
N ALA A 75 -26.81 -3.47 8.67
CA ALA A 75 -26.74 -3.57 10.12
C ALA A 75 -27.06 -2.24 10.85
N GLN A 76 -27.73 -1.29 10.21
CA GLN A 76 -28.09 0.03 10.79
C GLN A 76 -26.88 0.79 11.35
N ASN A 77 -25.73 0.69 10.65
CA ASN A 77 -24.42 1.21 11.05
C ASN A 77 -23.86 0.65 12.37
N ASN A 78 -24.41 -0.47 12.86
CA ASN A 78 -23.88 -1.21 14.01
C ASN A 78 -22.87 -2.29 13.59
N PHE A 79 -21.98 -1.96 12.65
CA PHE A 79 -20.90 -2.85 12.21
C PHE A 79 -19.53 -2.21 12.50
N VAL A 80 -19.20 -2.15 13.79
CA VAL A 80 -17.98 -1.51 14.31
C VAL A 80 -16.71 -2.01 13.60
N LEU A 81 -16.61 -3.33 13.39
CA LEU A 81 -15.47 -3.93 12.69
C LEU A 81 -15.34 -3.43 11.25
N GLY A 82 -16.46 -3.30 10.51
CA GLY A 82 -16.46 -2.77 9.14
C GLY A 82 -15.97 -1.32 9.08
N HIS A 83 -16.41 -0.47 10.01
CA HIS A 83 -15.96 0.92 10.09
C HIS A 83 -14.48 1.01 10.46
N ALA A 84 -14.01 0.21 11.42
CA ALA A 84 -12.59 0.14 11.75
C ALA A 84 -11.75 -0.31 10.55
N ALA A 85 -12.22 -1.32 9.81
CA ALA A 85 -11.54 -1.79 8.61
C ALA A 85 -11.41 -0.71 7.54
N MET A 86 -12.46 0.08 7.34
CA MET A 86 -12.44 1.22 6.44
C MET A 86 -11.39 2.23 6.87
N LEU A 87 -11.42 2.67 8.14
CA LEU A 87 -10.48 3.67 8.65
C LEU A 87 -9.01 3.24 8.50
N ILE A 88 -8.72 1.96 8.77
CA ILE A 88 -7.37 1.41 8.68
C ILE A 88 -6.88 1.34 7.23
N ASN A 89 -7.66 0.70 6.36
CA ASN A 89 -7.26 0.50 4.96
C ASN A 89 -7.15 1.84 4.21
N GLU A 90 -8.12 2.73 4.41
CA GLU A 90 -8.11 4.08 3.85
C GLU A 90 -7.05 4.99 4.47
N GLY A 91 -6.61 4.70 5.70
CA GLY A 91 -5.60 5.46 6.43
C GLY A 91 -4.16 5.12 6.04
N LEU A 92 -3.91 3.95 5.45
CA LEU A 92 -2.56 3.46 5.13
C LEU A 92 -1.74 4.44 4.26
N PRO A 93 -2.28 5.09 3.20
CA PRO A 93 -1.53 6.11 2.46
C PRO A 93 -1.02 7.27 3.35
N GLY A 94 -1.85 7.72 4.29
CA GLY A 94 -1.50 8.78 5.23
C GLY A 94 -0.41 8.34 6.21
N HIS A 95 -0.47 7.09 6.67
CA HIS A 95 0.58 6.49 7.49
C HIS A 95 1.94 6.49 6.78
N LEU A 96 1.98 6.07 5.50
CA LEU A 96 3.23 6.05 4.73
C LEU A 96 3.83 7.46 4.57
N VAL A 97 3.00 8.46 4.26
CA VAL A 97 3.45 9.86 4.17
C VAL A 97 3.99 10.35 5.52
N GLN A 98 3.31 10.02 6.63
CA GLN A 98 3.74 10.44 7.95
C GLN A 98 5.06 9.78 8.37
N LEU A 99 5.25 8.50 8.06
CA LEU A 99 6.47 7.76 8.34
C LEU A 99 7.68 8.38 7.63
N VAL A 100 7.49 8.82 6.38
CA VAL A 100 8.53 9.54 5.62
C VAL A 100 8.81 10.92 6.22
N LYS A 101 7.77 11.69 6.57
CA LYS A 101 7.92 13.03 7.15
C LYS A 101 8.69 13.05 8.47
N GLN A 102 8.68 11.95 9.22
CA GLN A 102 9.46 11.81 10.45
C GLN A 102 10.98 11.72 10.19
N LYS A 103 11.39 11.28 8.99
CA LYS A 103 12.80 11.04 8.65
C LYS A 103 13.36 12.04 7.65
N TYR A 104 12.53 12.56 6.76
CA TYR A 104 12.98 13.38 5.63
C TYR A 104 12.15 14.67 5.50
N PRO A 105 12.77 15.78 5.04
CA PRO A 105 12.08 17.03 4.76
C PRO A 105 11.27 16.92 3.45
N LEU A 106 10.15 16.19 3.48
CA LEU A 106 9.37 15.83 2.29
C LEU A 106 9.02 17.02 1.38
N ARG A 107 8.79 18.21 1.97
CA ARG A 107 8.53 19.47 1.22
C ARG A 107 9.63 19.89 0.25
N LYS A 108 10.84 19.36 0.40
CA LYS A 108 12.00 19.63 -0.49
C LYS A 108 12.22 18.53 -1.53
N LEU A 109 11.46 17.43 -1.46
CA LEU A 109 11.66 16.24 -2.28
C LEU A 109 10.59 16.14 -3.37
N ASN A 110 11.01 15.74 -4.56
CA ASN A 110 10.13 15.34 -5.65
C ASN A 110 9.67 13.90 -5.42
N ALA A 111 8.36 13.67 -5.29
CA ALA A 111 7.80 12.35 -5.03
C ALA A 111 7.33 11.67 -6.33
N GLY A 112 7.63 10.39 -6.47
CA GLY A 112 7.16 9.52 -7.54
C GLY A 112 6.19 8.48 -7.01
N ILE A 113 5.09 8.22 -7.72
CA ILE A 113 4.19 7.10 -7.44
C ILE A 113 4.25 6.14 -8.62
N ILE A 114 4.64 4.89 -8.34
CA ILE A 114 4.74 3.81 -9.31
C ILE A 114 3.54 2.87 -9.09
N GLY A 115 2.63 2.82 -10.06
CA GLY A 115 1.39 2.06 -10.00
C GLY A 115 0.21 2.88 -9.46
N MET A 116 -0.75 3.14 -10.34
CA MET A 116 -1.95 3.94 -10.12
C MET A 116 -3.26 3.15 -10.23
N ALA A 117 -3.26 1.95 -10.83
CA ALA A 117 -4.42 1.05 -10.79
C ALA A 117 -4.81 0.69 -9.34
N PHE A 118 -6.01 0.16 -9.10
CA PHE A 118 -6.36 -0.31 -7.75
C PHE A 118 -5.81 -1.71 -7.43
N LYS A 119 -5.42 -2.47 -8.47
CA LYS A 119 -4.92 -3.84 -8.39
C LYS A 119 -3.86 -4.08 -9.46
N ALA A 120 -2.96 -5.01 -9.19
CA ALA A 120 -1.96 -5.43 -10.16
C ALA A 120 -2.57 -6.01 -11.45
N GLU A 121 -1.90 -5.75 -12.58
CA GLU A 121 -2.18 -6.28 -13.92
C GLU A 121 -3.53 -5.88 -14.52
N ILE A 122 -4.09 -4.74 -14.10
CA ILE A 122 -5.31 -4.17 -14.65
C ILE A 122 -5.15 -2.67 -14.89
N ASP A 123 -5.99 -2.10 -15.74
CA ASP A 123 -6.02 -0.70 -16.15
C ASP A 123 -7.10 0.13 -15.42
N ASP A 124 -7.68 -0.39 -14.34
CA ASP A 124 -8.78 0.27 -13.63
C ASP A 124 -8.27 1.14 -12.46
N PRO A 125 -8.41 2.48 -12.54
CA PRO A 125 -7.98 3.40 -11.49
C PRO A 125 -9.06 3.66 -10.41
N ARG A 126 -10.29 3.13 -10.58
CA ARG A 126 -11.41 3.46 -9.69
C ARG A 126 -11.13 3.01 -8.27
N ASP A 127 -11.40 3.92 -7.32
CA ASP A 127 -11.17 3.73 -5.88
C ASP A 127 -9.75 3.24 -5.55
N SER A 128 -8.76 3.59 -6.38
CA SER A 128 -7.35 3.32 -6.11
C SER A 128 -6.81 4.25 -5.04
N LEU A 129 -6.20 3.66 -4.00
CA LEU A 129 -5.55 4.40 -2.93
C LEU A 129 -4.27 5.11 -3.40
N SER A 130 -3.71 4.78 -4.57
CA SER A 130 -2.62 5.56 -5.17
C SER A 130 -3.02 6.99 -5.50
N TYR A 131 -4.28 7.23 -5.89
CA TYR A 131 -4.78 8.58 -6.11
C TYR A 131 -4.98 9.35 -4.80
N LYS A 132 -5.32 8.65 -3.71
CA LYS A 132 -5.35 9.24 -2.37
C LYS A 132 -3.95 9.62 -1.91
N LEU A 133 -2.98 8.72 -2.10
CA LEU A 133 -1.57 8.98 -1.85
C LEU A 133 -1.08 10.20 -2.65
N ARG A 134 -1.43 10.30 -3.93
CA ARG A 134 -1.12 11.47 -4.79
C ARG A 134 -1.61 12.77 -4.18
N LYS A 135 -2.87 12.82 -3.72
CA LYS A 135 -3.45 14.02 -3.09
C LYS A 135 -2.70 14.40 -1.82
N LEU A 136 -2.36 13.44 -0.98
CA LEU A 136 -1.59 13.68 0.25
C LEU A 136 -0.19 14.21 -0.07
N LEU A 137 0.51 13.60 -1.03
CA LEU A 137 1.84 14.03 -1.46
C LEU A 137 1.82 15.42 -2.11
N GLN A 138 0.77 15.77 -2.87
CA GLN A 138 0.63 17.11 -3.46
C GLN A 138 0.56 18.23 -2.40
N LEU A 139 0.14 17.91 -1.18
CA LEU A 139 0.10 18.87 -0.06
C LEU A 139 1.43 18.93 0.72
N GLU A 140 2.29 17.93 0.59
CA GLU A 140 3.41 17.69 1.51
C GLU A 140 4.78 17.62 0.83
N ALA A 141 4.85 17.32 -0.46
CA ALA A 141 6.06 17.19 -1.27
C ALA A 141 6.29 18.41 -2.19
N ALA A 142 7.49 18.56 -2.73
CA ALA A 142 7.82 19.65 -3.65
C ALA A 142 7.09 19.52 -4.99
N SER A 143 7.03 18.29 -5.50
CA SER A 143 6.26 17.92 -6.69
C SER A 143 5.87 16.44 -6.63
N VAL A 144 4.90 16.04 -7.45
CA VAL A 144 4.45 14.65 -7.54
C VAL A 144 4.36 14.21 -9.00
N LYS A 145 5.06 13.13 -9.36
CA LYS A 145 4.95 12.46 -10.66
C LYS A 145 4.36 11.06 -10.48
N CYS A 146 3.53 10.63 -11.40
CA CYS A 146 2.84 9.33 -11.34
C CYS A 146 3.11 8.56 -12.63
N THR A 147 3.16 7.23 -12.51
CA THR A 147 3.26 6.32 -13.65
C THR A 147 2.47 5.04 -13.36
N ASP A 148 1.93 4.44 -14.42
CA ASP A 148 1.33 3.10 -14.38
C ASP A 148 1.54 2.41 -15.73
N GLU A 149 1.70 1.10 -15.71
CA GLU A 149 1.92 0.29 -16.92
C GLU A 149 0.65 0.21 -17.77
N TYR A 150 -0.50 0.04 -17.11
CA TYR A 150 -1.77 -0.29 -17.74
C TYR A 150 -2.72 0.91 -17.79
N VAL A 151 -2.80 1.72 -16.71
CA VAL A 151 -3.65 2.92 -16.68
C VAL A 151 -3.08 3.99 -17.61
N LYS A 152 -3.86 4.40 -18.61
CA LYS A 152 -3.51 5.48 -19.53
C LYS A 152 -4.13 6.80 -19.06
N ASP A 153 -3.28 7.71 -18.60
CA ASP A 153 -3.66 9.05 -18.17
C ASP A 153 -2.64 10.06 -18.75
N PRO A 154 -3.07 11.11 -19.48
CA PRO A 154 -2.16 12.10 -20.06
C PRO A 154 -1.32 12.88 -19.04
N SER A 155 -1.72 12.88 -17.76
CA SER A 155 -0.96 13.51 -16.67
C SER A 155 0.18 12.63 -16.13
N PHE A 156 0.29 11.38 -16.60
CA PHE A 156 1.33 10.45 -16.15
C PHE A 156 2.61 10.60 -16.96
N PHE A 157 3.71 10.19 -16.33
CA PHE A 157 5.05 10.23 -16.90
C PHE A 157 5.53 8.80 -17.23
N PRO A 158 6.45 8.64 -18.19
CA PRO A 158 7.16 7.38 -18.39
C PRO A 158 7.83 6.92 -17.08
N LEU A 159 7.91 5.60 -16.88
CA LEU A 159 8.50 5.01 -15.68
C LEU A 159 9.92 5.51 -15.45
N GLU A 160 10.71 5.58 -16.52
CA GLU A 160 12.11 6.01 -16.52
C GLU A 160 12.24 7.46 -16.03
N THR A 161 11.32 8.34 -16.42
CA THR A 161 11.25 9.74 -15.96
C THR A 161 10.89 9.84 -14.48
N VAL A 162 9.96 9.01 -14.00
CA VAL A 162 9.62 8.98 -12.56
C VAL A 162 10.82 8.46 -11.76
N LEU A 163 11.49 7.42 -12.24
CA LEU A 163 12.67 6.87 -11.61
C LEU A 163 13.84 7.87 -11.60
N SER A 164 14.06 8.64 -12.67
CA SER A 164 15.17 9.60 -12.74
C SER A 164 14.93 10.87 -11.91
N ASP A 165 13.73 11.44 -12.00
CA ASP A 165 13.49 12.82 -11.55
C ASP A 165 13.01 12.93 -10.10
N CYS A 166 12.50 11.83 -9.52
CA CYS A 166 11.97 11.84 -8.16
C CYS A 166 13.01 11.38 -7.14
N ASP A 167 13.08 12.07 -6.01
CA ASP A 167 13.99 11.76 -4.90
C ASP A 167 13.45 10.63 -4.03
N ILE A 168 12.12 10.55 -3.93
CA ILE A 168 11.41 9.52 -3.16
C ILE A 168 10.38 8.81 -4.04
N LEU A 169 10.36 7.48 -3.98
CA LEU A 169 9.52 6.63 -4.79
C LEU A 169 8.58 5.81 -3.90
N PHE A 170 7.29 5.90 -4.17
CA PHE A 170 6.25 5.11 -3.54
C PHE A 170 5.73 4.06 -4.51
N VAL A 171 5.65 2.80 -4.07
CA VAL A 171 4.99 1.74 -4.84
C VAL A 171 3.51 1.71 -4.47
N GLY A 172 2.67 2.23 -5.37
CA GLY A 172 1.22 2.25 -5.20
C GLY A 172 0.57 0.92 -5.59
N THR A 173 0.99 0.33 -6.71
CA THR A 173 0.47 -0.96 -7.20
C THR A 173 1.59 -1.91 -7.63
N PRO A 174 1.61 -3.17 -7.18
CA PRO A 174 2.70 -4.10 -7.44
C PRO A 174 2.50 -4.88 -8.75
N HIS A 175 2.43 -4.16 -9.89
CA HIS A 175 2.45 -4.77 -11.23
C HIS A 175 3.72 -5.62 -11.41
N LYS A 176 3.64 -6.69 -12.21
CA LYS A 176 4.78 -7.59 -12.45
C LYS A 176 5.99 -6.87 -13.03
N ARG A 177 5.77 -5.85 -13.87
CA ARG A 177 6.85 -5.02 -14.44
C ARG A 177 7.74 -4.38 -13.37
N TYR A 178 7.19 -4.06 -12.20
CA TYR A 178 7.93 -3.40 -11.13
C TYR A 178 8.61 -4.39 -10.18
N ARG A 179 8.25 -5.68 -10.26
CA ARG A 179 8.78 -6.69 -9.35
C ARG A 179 10.27 -6.91 -9.61
N GLY A 180 11.08 -6.69 -8.58
CA GLY A 180 12.53 -6.81 -8.63
C GLY A 180 13.24 -5.63 -9.30
N LEU A 181 12.50 -4.62 -9.80
CA LEU A 181 13.08 -3.40 -10.35
C LEU A 181 13.93 -2.70 -9.28
N ALA A 182 15.17 -2.37 -9.62
CA ALA A 182 16.08 -1.73 -8.69
C ALA A 182 15.71 -0.25 -8.51
N CYS A 183 15.57 0.18 -7.25
CA CYS A 183 15.52 1.59 -6.92
C CYS A 183 16.89 2.22 -7.23
N PRO A 184 16.95 3.32 -8.00
CA PRO A 184 18.23 3.95 -8.32
C PRO A 184 18.99 4.43 -7.05
N PRO A 185 20.34 4.45 -7.08
CA PRO A 185 21.14 4.92 -5.96
C PRO A 185 20.76 6.34 -5.50
N GLY A 186 20.87 6.59 -4.19
CA GLY A 186 20.58 7.90 -3.59
C GLY A 186 19.09 8.25 -3.46
N LYS A 187 18.16 7.39 -3.88
CA LYS A 187 16.72 7.60 -3.76
C LYS A 187 16.12 6.89 -2.55
N ILE A 188 15.02 7.43 -2.05
CA ILE A 188 14.26 6.84 -0.94
C ILE A 188 13.16 5.95 -1.52
N LEU A 189 13.10 4.69 -1.11
CA LEU A 189 12.04 3.76 -1.51
C LEU A 189 11.04 3.56 -0.37
N VAL A 190 9.76 3.72 -0.68
CA VAL A 190 8.62 3.42 0.18
C VAL A 190 7.77 2.35 -0.49
N ASP A 191 7.93 1.11 -0.06
CA ASP A 191 7.30 -0.04 -0.71
C ASP A 191 6.65 -0.98 0.32
N VAL A 192 5.36 -0.74 0.57
CA VAL A 192 4.53 -1.60 1.44
C VAL A 192 4.32 -3.00 0.86
N TRP A 193 4.54 -3.19 -0.44
CA TRP A 193 4.32 -4.44 -1.14
C TRP A 193 5.55 -5.34 -1.19
N ASN A 194 6.72 -4.80 -0.83
CA ASN A 194 8.02 -5.44 -1.03
C ASN A 194 8.19 -5.96 -2.49
N CYS A 195 7.85 -5.08 -3.44
CA CYS A 195 7.83 -5.34 -4.86
C CYS A 195 9.17 -5.01 -5.53
N MET A 196 9.76 -3.85 -5.23
CA MET A 196 11.00 -3.35 -5.80
C MET A 196 12.22 -3.69 -4.92
N THR A 197 13.41 -3.65 -5.52
CA THR A 197 14.67 -3.85 -4.79
C THR A 197 15.15 -2.50 -4.24
N PRO A 198 15.46 -2.37 -2.94
CA PRO A 198 15.99 -1.12 -2.38
C PRO A 198 17.38 -0.77 -2.96
N PRO A 199 17.82 0.50 -2.84
CA PRO A 199 19.16 0.90 -3.25
C PRO A 199 20.24 0.15 -2.47
N GLN A 200 21.37 -0.16 -3.10
CA GLN A 200 22.47 -0.93 -2.49
C GLN A 200 23.18 -0.19 -1.34
N ASP A 201 23.05 1.14 -1.27
CA ASP A 201 23.80 2.00 -0.35
C ASP A 201 22.98 2.49 0.86
N THR A 202 21.73 2.06 1.02
CA THR A 202 20.86 2.57 2.10
C THR A 202 20.33 1.46 3.01
N THR A 203 20.76 1.51 4.27
CA THR A 203 20.08 0.86 5.41
C THR A 203 18.70 1.48 5.69
N ASP A 204 18.39 2.60 5.04
CA ASP A 204 17.33 3.54 5.41
C ASP A 204 16.06 3.46 4.56
N ALA A 205 15.78 2.32 3.93
CA ALA A 205 14.53 2.18 3.22
C ALA A 205 13.33 2.19 4.19
N VAL A 206 12.43 3.14 4.01
CA VAL A 206 11.24 3.29 4.86
C VAL A 206 10.20 2.26 4.43
N GLY A 207 10.15 1.15 5.18
CA GLY A 207 9.24 0.05 4.91
C GLY A 207 9.77 -1.01 3.96
N THR A 208 11.06 -1.01 3.59
CA THR A 208 11.65 -2.10 2.80
C THR A 208 12.82 -2.81 3.51
N ASN A 209 13.01 -4.07 3.13
CA ASN A 209 13.75 -5.07 3.88
C ASN A 209 14.96 -5.54 3.09
N LYS A 210 16.17 -5.29 3.61
CA LYS A 210 17.29 -6.24 3.64
C LYS A 210 18.51 -5.59 4.29
N GLU A 211 19.00 -6.21 5.36
CA GLU A 211 20.43 -6.30 5.59
C GLU A 211 20.84 -7.77 5.45
N THR A 212 21.89 -7.95 4.63
CA THR A 212 22.86 -9.05 4.57
C THR A 212 22.33 -10.49 4.63
N ARG A 213 22.29 -11.15 3.46
CA ARG A 213 22.68 -12.57 3.38
C ARG A 213 24.17 -12.63 3.72
N GLY A 214 24.48 -12.89 4.98
CA GLY A 214 25.82 -13.21 5.46
C GLY A 214 25.81 -14.61 6.06
N ASN A 215 26.54 -15.50 5.39
CA ASN A 215 26.86 -16.92 5.68
C ASN A 215 25.69 -17.92 5.66
#